data_AF-A0A1B7XBE9-F1
#
_entry.id   AF-A0A1B7XBE9-F1
#
_cell.length_a   1.000
_cell.length_b   1.000
_cell.length_c   1.000
_cell.angle_alpha   90.00
_cell.angle_beta   90.00
_cell.angle_gamma   90.00
#
_symmetry.space_group_name_H-M   'P 1'
#
loop_
_entity.id
_entity.type
_entity.pdbx_description
1 polymer ?
#
loop_
_entity_poly.entity_id
_entity_poly.type
_entity_poly.pdbx_seq_one_letter_code
_entity_poly.pdbx_strand_id
1 'polypeptide(L)'
;MESMYFIGLACGVTAILVMLTLLKKYNELRDTIATLETANNTMEMKKNSYEAEIGALNEQIAEYTKDYMVLERSLAESRQAEHEQSMEKERYKYMSFVEYLMDKGHITQDDVAKAEQYKKENISSMGVAEVLVLFNRVSSENMKQYREDFRIATGQ
;
A
#
# COMPACT_ATOMS: atom_id res chain seq x y z
N MET A 1 16.95 99.47 15.73
CA MET A 1 17.91 98.49 15.19
C MET A 1 17.99 97.24 16.05
N GLU A 2 18.07 97.36 17.38
CA GLU A 2 18.16 96.20 18.28
C GLU A 2 16.96 95.24 18.23
N SER A 3 15.71 95.74 18.16
CA SER A 3 14.51 94.87 18.11
C SER A 3 14.46 93.96 16.88
N MET A 4 14.92 94.45 15.73
CA MET A 4 14.97 93.68 14.48
C MET A 4 16.03 92.57 14.53
N TYR A 5 17.14 92.84 15.24
CA TYR A 5 18.20 91.87 15.48
C TYR A 5 17.73 90.74 16.42
N PHE A 6 16.97 91.08 17.47
CA PHE A 6 16.37 90.08 18.37
C PHE A 6 15.35 89.18 17.66
N ILE A 7 14.51 89.73 16.77
CA ILE A 7 13.56 88.93 15.98
C ILE A 7 14.31 87.99 15.03
N GLY A 8 15.34 88.48 14.33
CA GLY A 8 16.17 87.66 13.45
C GLY A 8 16.86 86.50 14.19
N LEU A 9 17.41 86.78 15.38
CA LEU A 9 17.98 85.75 16.26
C LEU A 9 16.94 84.72 16.73
N ALA A 10 15.74 85.17 17.14
CA ALA A 10 14.68 84.28 17.58
C ALA A 10 14.18 83.35 16.45
N CYS A 11 14.05 83.87 15.22
CA CYS A 11 13.71 83.08 14.04
C CYS A 11 14.82 82.08 13.67
N GLY A 12 16.10 82.49 13.77
CA GLY A 12 17.23 81.60 13.53
C GLY A 12 17.31 80.44 14.54
N VAL A 13 17.13 80.74 15.83
CA VAL A 13 17.13 79.72 16.90
C VAL A 13 15.97 78.75 16.75
N THR A 14 14.76 79.25 16.44
CA THR A 14 13.60 78.37 16.21
C THR A 14 13.79 77.48 14.97
N ALA A 15 14.37 78.00 13.88
CA ALA A 15 14.70 77.20 12.70
C ALA A 15 15.71 76.07 13.02
N ILE A 16 16.75 76.36 13.81
CA ILE A 16 17.73 75.36 14.24
C ILE A 16 17.07 74.30 15.13
N LEU A 17 16.21 74.69 16.07
CA LEU A 17 15.49 73.75 16.94
C LEU A 17 14.56 72.82 16.14
N VAL A 18 13.86 73.34 15.13
CA VAL A 18 13.02 72.54 14.23
C VAL A 18 13.88 71.55 13.43
N MET A 19 15.00 72.00 12.87
CA MET A 19 15.96 71.14 12.16
C MET A 19 16.48 70.00 13.06
N LEU A 20 16.90 70.30 14.28
CA LEU A 20 17.37 69.29 15.24
C LEU A 20 16.27 68.28 15.59
N THR A 21 15.02 68.73 15.73
CA THR A 21 13.87 67.86 16.02
C THR A 21 13.56 66.93 14.84
N LEU A 22 13.63 67.44 13.60
CA LEU A 22 13.47 66.64 12.40
C LEU A 22 14.61 65.61 12.24
N LEU A 23 15.85 66.02 12.51
CA LEU A 23 17.00 65.12 12.47
C LEU A 23 16.87 63.98 13.48
N LYS A 24 16.39 64.29 14.69
CA LYS A 24 16.11 63.27 15.72
C LYS A 24 15.04 62.28 15.25
N LYS A 25 13.91 62.77 14.74
CA LYS A 25 12.84 61.90 14.21
C LYS A 25 13.29 61.05 13.02
N TYR A 26 14.13 61.62 12.15
CA TYR A 26 14.70 60.88 11.03
C TYR A 26 15.58 59.72 11.50
N ASN A 27 16.43 59.95 12.51
CA ASN A 27 17.26 58.89 13.08
C ASN A 27 16.42 57.80 13.75
N GLU A 28 15.41 58.17 14.55
CA GLU A 28 14.48 57.20 15.15
C GLU A 28 13.74 56.35 14.10
N LEU A 29 13.31 56.99 13.00
CA LEU A 29 12.67 56.29 11.89
C LEU A 29 13.64 55.33 11.19
N ARG A 30 14.88 55.78 10.95
CA ARG A 30 15.94 54.96 10.34
C ARG A 30 16.23 53.72 11.18
N ASP A 31 16.36 53.88 12.49
CA ASP A 31 16.63 52.77 13.41
C ASP A 31 15.45 51.78 13.46
N THR A 32 14.22 52.30 13.41
CA THR A 32 13.01 51.48 13.33
C THR A 32 12.97 50.66 12.03
N ILE A 33 13.29 51.29 10.89
CA ILE A 33 13.36 50.61 9.58
C ILE A 33 14.41 49.50 9.62
N ALA A 34 15.62 49.78 10.12
CA ALA A 34 16.68 48.77 10.21
C ALA A 34 16.28 47.57 11.10
N THR A 35 15.55 47.84 12.19
CA THR A 35 15.01 46.80 13.07
C THR A 35 13.96 45.95 12.36
N LEU A 36 13.05 46.59 11.62
CA LEU A 36 12.01 45.89 10.86
C LEU A 36 12.60 45.06 9.72
N GLU A 37 13.59 45.57 9.00
CA GLU A 37 14.31 44.83 7.96
C GLU A 37 15.00 43.58 8.53
N THR A 38 15.66 43.72 9.68
CA THR A 38 16.31 42.58 10.36
C THR A 38 15.28 41.54 10.80
N ALA A 39 14.15 41.98 11.38
CA ALA A 39 13.07 41.09 11.77
C ALA A 39 12.45 40.38 10.56
N ASN A 40 12.25 41.10 9.46
CA ASN A 40 11.69 40.55 8.22
C ASN A 40 12.61 39.49 7.61
N ASN A 41 13.91 39.77 7.50
CA ASN A 41 14.90 38.81 7.02
C ASN A 41 14.94 37.55 7.91
N THR A 42 14.84 37.73 9.23
CA THR A 42 14.79 36.61 10.18
C THR A 42 13.53 35.76 9.98
N MET A 43 12.38 36.39 9.77
CA MET A 43 11.13 35.68 9.48
C MET A 43 11.19 34.95 8.14
N GLU A 44 11.77 35.55 7.11
CA GLU A 44 11.95 34.93 5.79
C GLU A 44 12.86 33.70 5.87
N MET A 45 13.97 33.78 6.61
CA MET A 45 14.83 32.62 6.88
C MET A 45 14.07 31.49 7.58
N LYS A 46 13.27 31.80 8.61
CA LYS A 46 12.44 30.81 9.31
C LYS A 46 11.39 30.19 8.39
N LYS A 47 10.73 31.01 7.56
CA LYS A 47 9.77 30.53 6.56
C LYS A 47 10.43 29.52 5.62
N ASN A 48 11.59 29.85 5.06
CA ASN A 48 12.32 28.95 4.16
C ASN A 48 12.74 27.65 4.88
N SER A 49 13.13 27.72 6.15
CA SER A 49 13.43 26.54 6.96
C SER A 49 12.20 25.64 7.15
N TYR A 50 11.03 26.22 7.45
CA TYR A 50 9.79 25.45 7.60
C TYR A 50 9.30 24.87 6.27
N GLU A 51 9.45 25.60 5.16
CA GLU A 51 9.13 25.06 3.84
C GLU A 51 10.01 23.86 3.48
N ALA A 52 11.31 23.89 3.82
CA ALA A 52 12.20 22.76 3.66
C ALA A 52 11.81 21.56 4.56
N GLU A 53 11.44 21.82 5.82
CA GLU A 53 10.98 20.77 6.75
C GLU A 53 9.67 20.12 6.27
N ILE A 54 8.71 20.91 5.80
CA ILE A 54 7.47 20.42 5.18
C ILE A 54 7.80 19.56 3.95
N GLY A 55 8.76 19.98 3.13
CA GLY A 55 9.22 19.20 1.98
C GLY A 55 9.75 17.82 2.39
N ALA A 56 10.63 17.77 3.39
CA ALA A 56 11.20 16.53 3.90
C ALA A 56 10.14 15.60 4.53
N LEU A 57 9.20 16.16 5.30
CA LEU A 57 8.09 15.39 5.88
C LEU A 57 7.17 14.81 4.81
N ASN A 58 6.87 15.56 3.74
CA ASN A 58 6.08 15.06 2.62
C ASN A 58 6.78 13.91 1.89
N GLU A 59 8.10 13.98 1.73
CA GLU A 59 8.89 12.89 1.15
C GLU A 59 8.83 11.63 2.02
N GLN A 60 8.96 11.76 3.34
CA GLN A 60 8.78 10.65 4.28
C GLN A 60 7.37 10.05 4.21
N ILE A 61 6.33 10.88 4.14
CA ILE A 61 4.94 10.41 4.00
C ILE A 61 4.76 9.61 2.70
N ALA A 62 5.36 10.06 1.60
CA ALA A 62 5.31 9.33 0.33
C ALA A 62 6.01 7.97 0.41
N GLU A 63 7.15 7.90 1.09
CA GLU A 63 7.87 6.64 1.34
C GLU A 63 7.04 5.67 2.19
N TYR A 64 6.51 6.13 3.33
CA TYR A 64 5.62 5.31 4.17
C TYR A 64 4.38 4.82 3.44
N THR A 65 3.79 5.66 2.59
CA THR A 65 2.62 5.29 1.79
C THR A 65 2.95 4.18 0.80
N LYS A 66 4.13 4.26 0.15
CA LYS A 66 4.61 3.21 -0.75
C LYS A 66 4.80 1.88 -0.01
N ASP A 67 5.44 1.91 1.14
CA ASP A 67 5.66 0.71 1.95
C ASP A 67 4.34 0.09 2.43
N TYR A 68 3.38 0.93 2.84
CA TYR A 68 2.04 0.49 3.20
C TYR A 68 1.33 -0.21 2.05
N MET A 69 1.39 0.34 0.83
CA MET A 69 0.77 -0.28 -0.35
C MET A 69 1.39 -1.64 -0.70
N VAL A 70 2.71 -1.79 -0.53
CA VAL A 70 3.38 -3.08 -0.73
C VAL A 70 2.91 -4.11 0.30
N LEU A 71 2.81 -3.70 1.56
CA LEU A 71 2.32 -4.55 2.63
C LEU A 71 0.86 -4.97 2.41
N GLU A 72 -0.02 -4.02 2.05
CA GLU A 72 -1.43 -4.28 1.77
C GLU A 72 -1.60 -5.30 0.64
N ARG A 73 -0.80 -5.14 -0.43
CA ARG A 73 -0.78 -6.11 -1.53
C ARG A 73 -0.34 -7.49 -1.06
N SER A 74 0.74 -7.60 -0.29
CA SER A 74 1.21 -8.89 0.22
C SER A 74 0.17 -9.57 1.12
N LEU A 75 -0.57 -8.80 1.91
CA LEU A 75 -1.63 -9.30 2.77
C LEU A 75 -2.84 -9.78 1.95
N ALA A 76 -3.19 -9.06 0.88
CA ALA A 76 -4.24 -9.47 -0.04
C ALA A 76 -3.88 -10.78 -0.75
N GLU A 77 -2.65 -10.91 -1.24
CA GLU A 77 -2.13 -12.13 -1.86
C GLU A 77 -2.15 -13.32 -0.87
N SER A 78 -1.74 -13.09 0.39
CA SER A 78 -1.79 -14.11 1.44
C SER A 78 -3.23 -14.57 1.74
N ARG A 79 -4.18 -13.62 1.87
CA ARG A 79 -5.59 -13.94 2.11
C ARG A 79 -6.21 -14.71 0.95
N GLN A 80 -5.85 -14.35 -0.28
CA GLN A 80 -6.30 -15.06 -1.46
C GLN A 80 -5.75 -16.49 -1.48
N ALA A 81 -4.47 -16.69 -1.21
CA ALA A 81 -3.86 -18.02 -1.14
C ALA A 81 -4.48 -18.88 -0.04
N GLU A 82 -4.73 -18.33 1.15
CA GLU A 82 -5.44 -19.04 2.23
C GLU A 82 -6.88 -19.41 1.82
N HIS A 83 -7.59 -18.50 1.16
CA HIS A 83 -8.94 -18.76 0.67
C HIS A 83 -8.96 -19.86 -0.38
N GLU A 84 -8.05 -19.81 -1.37
CA GLU A 84 -7.89 -20.84 -2.39
C GLU A 84 -7.57 -22.20 -1.77
N GLN A 85 -6.66 -22.25 -0.80
CA GLN A 85 -6.37 -23.49 -0.07
C GLN A 85 -7.57 -24.01 0.73
N SER A 86 -8.36 -23.13 1.34
CA SER A 86 -9.56 -23.53 2.08
C SER A 86 -10.63 -24.12 1.14
N MET A 87 -10.84 -23.48 -0.01
CA MET A 87 -11.75 -23.93 -1.05
C MET A 87 -11.30 -25.26 -1.66
N GLU A 88 -9.99 -25.45 -1.87
CA GLU A 88 -9.45 -26.70 -2.39
C GLU A 88 -9.66 -27.85 -1.39
N LYS A 89 -9.41 -27.61 -0.10
CA LYS A 89 -9.70 -28.59 0.98
C LYS A 89 -11.18 -28.94 1.07
N GLU A 90 -12.07 -27.96 0.97
CA GLU A 90 -13.51 -28.23 0.93
C GLU A 90 -13.92 -29.02 -0.31
N ARG A 91 -13.35 -28.70 -1.47
CA ARG A 91 -13.59 -29.44 -2.72
C ARG A 91 -13.21 -30.92 -2.60
N TYR A 92 -12.04 -31.22 -2.02
CA TYR A 92 -11.61 -32.61 -1.81
C TYR A 92 -12.50 -33.37 -0.83
N LYS A 93 -13.09 -32.72 0.18
CA LYS A 93 -13.96 -33.37 1.16
C LYS A 93 -15.21 -34.02 0.55
N TYR A 94 -15.73 -33.46 -0.54
CA TYR A 94 -16.95 -33.96 -1.22
C TYR A 94 -16.65 -34.69 -2.53
N MET A 95 -15.38 -34.80 -2.93
CA MET A 95 -14.98 -35.42 -4.17
C MET A 95 -15.01 -36.95 -4.06
N SER A 96 -15.60 -37.61 -5.05
CA SER A 96 -15.53 -39.07 -5.14
C SER A 96 -14.16 -39.54 -5.64
N PHE A 97 -13.79 -40.79 -5.31
CA PHE A 97 -12.50 -41.35 -5.74
C PHE A 97 -12.31 -41.34 -7.28
N VAL A 98 -13.38 -41.54 -8.06
CA VAL A 98 -13.32 -41.51 -9.53
C VAL A 98 -13.11 -40.08 -10.05
N GLU A 99 -13.77 -39.09 -9.44
CA GLU A 99 -13.57 -37.68 -9.77
C GLU A 99 -12.14 -37.22 -9.43
N TYR A 100 -11.58 -37.72 -8.32
CA TYR A 100 -10.18 -37.46 -7.97
C TYR A 100 -9.20 -38.02 -9.02
N LEU A 101 -9.42 -39.25 -9.48
CA LEU A 101 -8.59 -39.85 -10.54
C LEU A 101 -8.67 -39.05 -11.85
N MET A 102 -9.85 -38.48 -12.17
CA MET A 102 -10.01 -37.60 -13.33
C MET A 102 -9.31 -36.25 -13.14
N ASP A 103 -9.46 -35.63 -11.96
CA ASP A 103 -8.85 -34.34 -11.63
C ASP A 103 -7.31 -34.39 -11.66
N LYS A 104 -6.72 -35.50 -11.20
CA LYS A 104 -5.27 -35.76 -11.30
C LYS A 104 -4.81 -36.25 -12.68
N GLY A 105 -5.73 -36.43 -13.63
CA GLY A 105 -5.42 -36.88 -14.98
C GLY A 105 -4.96 -38.34 -15.07
N HIS A 106 -5.22 -39.15 -14.05
CA HIS A 106 -4.91 -40.58 -14.06
C HIS A 106 -5.85 -41.38 -14.96
N ILE A 107 -7.08 -40.88 -15.15
CA ILE A 107 -8.08 -41.47 -16.04
C ILE A 107 -8.80 -40.37 -16.82
N THR A 108 -9.34 -40.72 -17.99
CA THR A 108 -10.15 -39.79 -18.79
C THR A 108 -11.65 -40.02 -18.57
N GLN A 109 -12.47 -39.04 -18.93
CA GLN A 109 -13.93 -39.19 -18.92
C GLN A 109 -14.40 -40.32 -19.84
N ASP A 110 -13.65 -40.57 -20.91
CA ASP A 110 -13.88 -41.65 -21.86
C ASP A 110 -13.68 -43.04 -21.23
N ASP A 111 -12.70 -43.18 -20.33
CA ASP A 111 -12.45 -44.42 -19.58
C ASP A 111 -13.56 -44.68 -18.56
N VAL A 112 -14.06 -43.64 -17.90
CA VAL A 112 -15.22 -43.72 -16.98
C VAL A 112 -16.48 -44.13 -17.72
N ALA A 113 -16.76 -43.53 -18.88
CA ALA A 113 -17.92 -43.86 -19.70
C ALA A 113 -17.91 -45.34 -20.15
N LYS A 114 -16.75 -45.84 -20.60
CA LYS A 114 -16.59 -47.25 -20.98
C LYS A 114 -16.76 -48.21 -19.80
N ALA A 115 -16.27 -47.84 -18.62
CA ALA A 115 -16.44 -48.63 -17.40
C ALA A 115 -17.91 -48.68 -16.94
N GLU A 116 -18.63 -47.56 -16.99
CA GLU A 116 -20.07 -47.51 -16.67
C GLU A 116 -20.92 -48.27 -17.70
N GLN A 117 -20.58 -48.15 -18.99
CA GLN A 117 -21.25 -48.93 -20.04
C GLN A 117 -21.08 -50.44 -19.80
N TYR A 118 -19.88 -50.89 -19.48
CA TYR A 118 -19.63 -52.30 -19.16
C TYR A 118 -20.45 -52.78 -17.95
N LYS A 119 -20.54 -51.98 -16.89
CA LYS A 119 -21.37 -52.30 -15.70
C LYS A 119 -22.83 -52.50 -16.08
N LYS A 120 -23.36 -51.62 -16.94
CA LYS A 120 -24.75 -51.65 -17.39
C LYS A 120 -25.04 -52.87 -18.27
N GLU A 121 -24.13 -53.20 -19.18
CA GLU A 121 -24.29 -54.34 -20.09
C GLU A 121 -24.18 -55.70 -19.37
N ASN A 122 -23.36 -55.79 -18.32
CA ASN A 122 -23.07 -57.03 -17.62
C ASN A 122 -23.76 -57.17 -16.25
N ILE A 123 -24.58 -56.19 -15.85
CA ILE A 123 -25.22 -56.12 -14.52
C ILE A 123 -24.17 -56.33 -13.40
N SER A 124 -23.02 -55.68 -13.56
CA SER A 124 -21.90 -55.85 -12.61
C SER A 124 -22.09 -54.99 -11.37
N SER A 125 -21.89 -55.58 -10.19
CA SER A 125 -21.85 -54.88 -8.91
C SER A 125 -20.50 -54.20 -8.63
N MET A 126 -19.51 -54.37 -9.51
CA MET A 126 -18.18 -53.78 -9.35
C MET A 126 -18.25 -52.25 -9.47
N GLY A 127 -17.48 -51.55 -8.64
CA GLY A 127 -17.25 -50.13 -8.75
C GLY A 127 -16.46 -49.78 -10.01
N VAL A 128 -16.59 -48.54 -10.49
CA VAL A 128 -15.89 -48.04 -11.69
C VAL A 128 -14.38 -48.24 -11.59
N ALA A 129 -13.80 -47.99 -10.41
CA ALA A 129 -12.37 -48.20 -10.16
C ALA A 129 -11.93 -49.67 -10.35
N GLU A 130 -12.76 -50.64 -9.97
CA GLU A 130 -12.44 -52.06 -10.18
C GLU A 130 -12.53 -52.46 -11.65
N VAL A 131 -13.50 -51.90 -12.38
CA VAL A 131 -13.64 -52.11 -13.83
C VAL A 131 -12.46 -51.50 -14.60
N LEU A 132 -11.95 -50.35 -14.16
CA LEU A 132 -10.77 -49.73 -14.75
C LEU A 132 -9.51 -50.59 -14.59
N VAL A 133 -9.36 -51.29 -13.45
CA VAL A 133 -8.28 -52.27 -13.26
C VAL A 133 -8.49 -53.49 -14.16
N LEU A 134 -9.72 -53.99 -14.28
CA LEU A 134 -10.06 -55.12 -15.14
C LEU A 134 -9.75 -54.85 -16.63
N PHE A 135 -9.91 -53.61 -17.07
CA PHE A 135 -9.54 -53.16 -18.41
C PHE A 135 -8.05 -52.81 -18.59
N ASN A 136 -7.21 -53.08 -17.59
CA ASN A 136 -5.80 -52.69 -17.56
C ASN A 136 -5.59 -51.19 -17.85
N ARG A 137 -6.57 -50.35 -17.55
CA ARG A 137 -6.47 -48.88 -17.71
C ARG A 137 -5.67 -48.26 -16.58
N VAL A 138 -5.76 -48.85 -15.40
CA VAL A 138 -4.92 -48.54 -14.25
C VAL A 138 -4.40 -49.87 -13.70
N SER A 139 -3.09 -49.96 -13.43
CA SER A 139 -2.54 -51.16 -12.80
C SER A 139 -3.08 -51.32 -11.38
N SER A 140 -3.18 -52.56 -10.90
CA SER A 140 -3.62 -52.84 -9.53
C SER A 140 -2.72 -52.18 -8.47
N GLU A 141 -1.43 -52.07 -8.76
CA GLU A 141 -0.45 -51.43 -7.87
C GLU A 141 -0.62 -49.91 -7.82
N ASN A 142 -0.81 -49.26 -8.98
CA ASN A 142 -1.09 -47.82 -9.03
C ASN A 142 -2.44 -47.51 -8.38
N MET A 143 -3.43 -48.39 -8.53
CA MET A 143 -4.74 -48.20 -7.90
C MET A 143 -4.67 -48.21 -6.37
N LYS A 144 -3.79 -49.02 -5.77
CA LYS A 144 -3.54 -48.97 -4.33
C LYS A 144 -2.89 -47.65 -3.92
N GLN A 145 -1.89 -47.20 -4.68
CA GLN A 145 -1.22 -45.92 -4.42
C GLN A 145 -2.20 -44.76 -4.50
N TYR A 146 -3.02 -44.69 -5.56
CA TYR A 146 -3.99 -43.60 -5.72
C TYR A 146 -5.07 -43.60 -4.65
N ARG A 147 -5.48 -44.77 -4.13
CA ARG A 147 -6.41 -44.83 -2.99
C ARG A 147 -5.78 -44.27 -1.72
N GLU A 148 -4.50 -44.54 -1.49
CA GLU A 148 -3.80 -43.95 -0.35
C GLU A 148 -3.60 -42.44 -0.52
N ASP A 149 -3.25 -41.99 -1.73
CA ASP A 149 -3.12 -40.56 -2.04
C ASP A 149 -4.48 -39.83 -1.88
N PHE A 150 -5.57 -40.46 -2.30
CA PHE A 150 -6.93 -39.94 -2.10
C PHE A 150 -7.31 -39.88 -0.62
N ARG A 151 -7.00 -40.91 0.16
CA ARG A 151 -7.24 -40.93 1.61
C ARG A 151 -6.46 -39.83 2.33
N ILE A 152 -5.21 -39.61 1.95
CA ILE A 152 -4.39 -38.52 2.49
C ILE A 152 -4.96 -37.15 2.09
N ALA A 153 -5.42 -36.99 0.84
CA ALA A 153 -5.95 -35.73 0.33
C ALA A 153 -7.33 -35.36 0.89
N THR A 154 -8.20 -36.36 1.14
CA THR A 154 -9.60 -36.15 1.56
C THR A 154 -9.86 -36.43 3.04
N GLY A 155 -8.96 -37.14 3.72
CA GLY A 155 -9.11 -37.56 5.12
C GLY A 155 -10.16 -38.66 5.34
N GLN A 156 -10.62 -39.33 4.27
CA GLN A 156 -11.63 -40.39 4.28
C GLN A 156 -11.03 -41.79 4.30
#